data_AF-A0A7X3G8K1-F1
#
_entry.id   AF-A0A7X3G8K1-F1
#
_cell.length_a   1.000
_cell.length_b   1.000
_cell.length_c   1.000
_cell.angle_alpha   90.00
_cell.angle_beta   90.00
_cell.angle_gamma   90.00
#
_symmetry.space_group_name_H-M   'P 1'
#
loop_
_entity.id
_entity.type
_entity.pdbx_description
1 polymer ?
#
loop_
_entity_poly.entity_id
_entity_poly.type
_entity_poly.pdbx_seq_one_letter_code
_entity_poly.pdbx_strand_id
1 'polypeptide(L)'
;MLGSEISRVLDLVLKKAEHQHELLLGDCQSPIHLTNTQEHILMVLVQKPLTNSSLAKELGLSQAAMTKATKLLSKEGLLETKRDQQDGRLVYFQLTKAGKAVAEEHAQHHERTSQALQKMVQGFSDQEQAVIARFLKELAKEME
;
A
#
# COMPACT_ATOMS: atom_id res chain seq x y z
N MET A 1 21.00 -3.24 -25.63
CA MET A 1 20.16 -2.28 -26.42
C MET A 1 19.05 -1.77 -25.50
N LEU A 2 18.41 -0.63 -25.78
CA LEU A 2 17.39 -0.06 -24.87
C LEU A 2 16.27 -1.07 -24.52
N GLY A 3 15.82 -1.89 -25.48
CA GLY A 3 14.80 -2.92 -25.24
C GLY A 3 15.18 -3.97 -24.20
N SER A 4 16.46 -4.37 -24.10
CA SER A 4 16.90 -5.34 -23.09
C SER A 4 16.89 -4.75 -21.68
N GLU A 5 17.18 -3.45 -21.55
CA GLU A 5 17.08 -2.75 -20.27
C GLU A 5 15.63 -2.61 -19.81
N ILE A 6 14.71 -2.33 -20.74
CA ILE A 6 13.27 -2.27 -20.44
C ILE A 6 12.79 -3.62 -19.90
N SER A 7 13.09 -4.73 -20.61
CA SER A 7 12.72 -6.08 -20.15
C SER A 7 13.26 -6.37 -18.74
N ARG A 8 14.55 -6.06 -18.50
CA ARG A 8 15.17 -6.25 -17.19
C ARG A 8 14.48 -5.46 -16.08
N VAL A 9 14.05 -4.23 -16.36
CA VAL A 9 13.33 -3.40 -15.38
C VAL A 9 11.94 -3.95 -15.11
N LEU A 10 11.20 -4.40 -16.13
CA LEU A 10 9.90 -5.01 -15.95
C LEU A 10 9.97 -6.29 -15.09
N ASP A 11 10.99 -7.12 -15.31
CA ASP A 11 11.22 -8.31 -14.47
C ASP A 11 11.51 -7.94 -13.00
N LEU A 12 12.27 -6.86 -12.78
CA LEU A 12 12.53 -6.33 -11.44
C LEU A 12 11.25 -5.81 -10.77
N VAL A 13 10.39 -5.13 -11.53
CA VAL A 13 9.08 -4.67 -11.04
C VAL A 13 8.22 -5.85 -10.65
N LEU A 14 8.12 -6.90 -11.49
CA LEU A 14 7.37 -8.11 -11.17
C LEU A 14 7.88 -8.80 -9.91
N LYS A 15 9.20 -8.98 -9.79
CA LYS A 15 9.83 -9.59 -8.61
C LYS A 15 9.60 -8.77 -7.34
N LYS A 16 9.59 -7.44 -7.44
CA LYS A 16 9.34 -6.55 -6.29
C LYS A 16 7.87 -6.50 -5.92
N ALA A 17 6.98 -6.58 -6.90
CA ALA A 17 5.54 -6.59 -6.69
C ALA A 17 5.00 -7.97 -6.26
N GLU A 18 5.82 -9.03 -6.30
CA GLU A 18 5.40 -10.37 -5.91
C GLU A 18 4.86 -10.36 -4.46
N HIS A 19 3.58 -10.72 -4.31
CA HIS A 19 2.83 -10.67 -3.04
C HIS A 19 2.59 -9.28 -2.45
N GLN A 20 2.78 -8.21 -3.24
CA GLN A 20 2.50 -6.82 -2.86
C GLN A 20 1.34 -6.26 -3.69
N HIS A 21 0.55 -5.35 -3.12
CA HIS A 21 -0.53 -4.67 -3.86
C HIS A 21 -0.06 -3.36 -4.50
N GLU A 22 1.15 -2.92 -4.16
CA GLU A 22 1.78 -1.71 -4.64
C GLU A 22 3.30 -1.86 -4.63
N LEU A 23 3.99 -0.91 -5.26
CA LEU A 23 5.44 -0.82 -5.28
C LEU A 23 5.88 0.48 -4.60
N LEU A 24 6.48 0.35 -3.41
CA LEU A 24 7.11 1.45 -2.69
C LEU A 24 8.63 1.41 -2.86
N LEU A 25 9.25 2.58 -2.95
CA LEU A 25 10.69 2.73 -3.06
C LEU A 25 11.33 2.89 -1.67
N GLY A 26 12.46 2.22 -1.46
CA GLY A 26 13.15 2.20 -0.17
C GLY A 26 12.48 1.30 0.86
N ASP A 27 13.08 1.22 2.05
CA ASP A 27 12.62 0.33 3.12
C ASP A 27 11.55 1.02 4.00
N CYS A 28 10.57 0.22 4.43
CA CYS A 28 9.65 0.57 5.51
C CYS A 28 10.45 0.78 6.80
N GLN A 29 10.18 1.87 7.51
CA GLN A 29 10.88 2.27 8.73
C GLN A 29 10.11 1.91 10.00
N SER A 30 8.91 1.32 9.87
CA SER A 30 8.17 0.77 11.00
C SER A 30 9.01 -0.30 11.72
N PRO A 31 9.09 -0.28 13.06
CA PRO A 31 9.75 -1.33 13.83
C PRO A 31 8.98 -2.66 13.81
N ILE A 32 7.74 -2.66 13.31
CA ILE A 32 6.88 -3.83 13.19
C ILE A 32 6.83 -4.24 11.72
N HIS A 33 7.30 -5.46 11.43
CA HIS A 33 7.24 -6.03 10.10
C HIS A 33 5.82 -6.52 9.78
N LEU A 34 5.13 -5.78 8.94
CA LEU A 34 3.79 -6.10 8.44
C LEU A 34 3.86 -6.37 6.93
N THR A 35 2.83 -7.04 6.41
CA THR A 35 2.63 -7.10 4.95
C THR A 35 2.02 -5.78 4.45
N ASN A 36 2.21 -5.45 3.17
CA ASN A 36 1.56 -4.28 2.56
C ASN A 36 0.04 -4.29 2.80
N THR A 37 -0.61 -5.44 2.66
CA THR A 37 -2.06 -5.58 2.96
C THR A 37 -2.40 -5.18 4.40
N GLN A 38 -1.57 -5.57 5.37
CA GLN A 38 -1.77 -5.21 6.77
C GLN A 38 -1.57 -3.71 7.00
N GLU A 39 -0.55 -3.10 6.40
CA GLU A 39 -0.31 -1.65 6.48
C GLU A 39 -1.44 -0.85 5.83
N HIS A 40 -2.00 -1.31 4.70
CA HIS A 40 -3.15 -0.68 4.06
C HIS A 40 -4.43 -0.78 4.89
N ILE A 41 -4.65 -1.91 5.57
CA ILE A 41 -5.76 -2.02 6.54
C ILE A 41 -5.63 -0.93 7.60
N LEU A 42 -4.41 -0.70 8.11
CA LEU A 42 -4.19 0.36 9.09
C LEU A 42 -4.48 1.74 8.49
N MET A 43 -3.98 2.05 7.30
CA MET A 43 -4.26 3.33 6.61
C MET A 43 -5.75 3.59 6.40
N VAL A 44 -6.51 2.59 5.94
CA VAL A 44 -7.97 2.72 5.74
C VAL A 44 -8.66 3.04 7.07
N LEU A 45 -8.26 2.37 8.15
CA LEU A 45 -8.84 2.56 9.48
C LEU A 45 -8.45 3.89 10.15
N VAL A 46 -7.49 4.65 9.61
CA VAL A 46 -7.21 6.03 10.07
C VAL A 46 -8.43 6.92 9.86
N GLN A 47 -9.15 6.74 8.75
CA GLN A 47 -10.26 7.61 8.39
C GLN A 47 -11.50 7.35 9.24
N LYS A 48 -11.83 6.08 9.47
CA LYS A 48 -13.01 5.66 10.24
C LYS A 48 -12.91 4.20 10.69
N PRO A 49 -13.58 3.82 11.81
CA PRO A 49 -13.75 2.43 12.17
C PRO A 49 -14.56 1.68 11.12
N LEU A 50 -14.17 0.44 10.81
CA LEU A 50 -14.84 -0.41 9.82
C LEU A 50 -15.01 -1.83 10.32
N THR A 51 -16.05 -2.51 9.84
CA THR A 51 -16.22 -3.94 10.06
C THR A 51 -15.27 -4.74 9.16
N ASN A 52 -15.06 -6.02 9.50
CA ASN A 52 -14.29 -6.93 8.64
C ASN A 52 -14.84 -6.99 7.21
N SER A 53 -16.17 -6.96 7.06
CA SER A 53 -16.81 -7.05 5.76
C SER A 53 -16.62 -5.79 4.92
N SER A 54 -16.68 -4.62 5.56
CA SER A 54 -16.39 -3.34 4.92
C SER A 54 -14.92 -3.23 4.50
N LEU A 55 -13.98 -3.62 5.37
CA LEU A 55 -12.54 -3.62 5.04
C LEU A 55 -12.24 -4.53 3.85
N ALA A 56 -12.80 -5.75 3.85
CA ALA A 56 -12.61 -6.70 2.76
C ALA A 56 -13.10 -6.11 1.42
N LYS A 57 -14.26 -5.44 1.44
CA LYS A 57 -14.81 -4.78 0.24
C LYS A 57 -13.94 -3.61 -0.22
N GLU A 58 -13.49 -2.77 0.71
CA GLU A 58 -12.72 -1.56 0.42
C GLU A 58 -11.35 -1.87 -0.17
N LEU A 59 -10.71 -2.96 0.29
CA LEU A 59 -9.41 -3.41 -0.19
C LEU A 59 -9.45 -4.49 -1.28
N GLY A 60 -10.65 -4.87 -1.75
CA GLY A 60 -10.81 -5.90 -2.79
C GLY A 60 -10.35 -7.31 -2.37
N LEU A 61 -10.40 -7.61 -1.07
CA LEU A 61 -9.90 -8.86 -0.49
C LEU A 61 -11.04 -9.82 -0.10
N SER A 62 -10.72 -11.12 -0.03
CA SER A 62 -11.66 -12.10 0.51
C SER A 62 -11.89 -11.90 2.03
N GLN A 63 -13.08 -12.24 2.52
CA GLN A 63 -13.39 -12.19 3.95
C GLN A 63 -12.43 -13.03 4.80
N ALA A 64 -11.97 -14.17 4.27
CA ALA A 64 -11.02 -15.06 4.93
C ALA A 64 -9.63 -14.41 5.04
N ALA A 65 -9.13 -13.79 3.97
CA ALA A 65 -7.87 -13.05 3.99
C ALA A 65 -7.95 -11.86 4.97
N MET A 66 -9.06 -11.11 4.95
CA MET A 66 -9.29 -9.99 5.85
C MET A 66 -9.31 -10.44 7.31
N THR A 67 -10.04 -11.51 7.63
CA THR A 67 -10.09 -12.09 8.99
C THR A 67 -8.70 -12.50 9.49
N LYS A 68 -7.88 -13.13 8.62
CA LYS A 68 -6.51 -13.52 8.97
C LYS A 68 -5.66 -12.29 9.27
N ALA A 69 -5.76 -11.24 8.45
CA ALA A 69 -4.98 -10.02 8.61
C ALA A 69 -5.39 -9.25 9.88
N THR A 70 -6.68 -9.00 10.11
CA THR A 70 -7.19 -8.27 11.28
C THR A 70 -6.90 -9.01 12.59
N LYS A 71 -6.95 -10.35 12.59
CA LYS A 71 -6.56 -11.17 13.75
C LYS A 71 -5.08 -11.00 14.11
N LEU A 72 -4.20 -10.99 13.12
CA LEU A 72 -2.77 -10.75 13.35
C LEU A 72 -2.53 -9.33 13.85
N LEU A 73 -3.11 -8.32 13.21
CA LEU A 73 -2.98 -6.92 13.64
C LEU A 73 -3.50 -6.67 15.06
N SER A 74 -4.59 -7.35 15.45
CA SER A 74 -5.11 -7.28 16.82
C SER A 74 -4.16 -7.96 17.83
N LYS A 75 -3.55 -9.08 17.44
CA LYS A 75 -2.54 -9.77 18.26
C LYS A 75 -1.28 -8.92 18.47
N GLU A 76 -0.86 -8.17 17.45
CA GLU A 76 0.24 -7.20 17.54
C GLU A 76 -0.16 -5.90 18.29
N GLY A 77 -1.39 -5.80 18.81
CA GLY A 77 -1.86 -4.63 19.56
C GLY A 77 -2.09 -3.38 18.72
N LEU A 78 -2.20 -3.52 17.40
CA LEU A 78 -2.40 -2.42 16.46
C LEU A 78 -3.88 -2.10 16.24
N LEU A 79 -4.74 -3.09 16.44
CA LEU A 79 -6.19 -2.95 16.36
C LEU A 79 -6.85 -3.29 17.69
N GLU A 80 -7.95 -2.61 17.96
CA GLU A 80 -8.92 -2.98 18.98
C GLU A 80 -10.31 -3.09 18.36
N THR A 81 -11.19 -3.84 19.02
CA THR A 81 -12.56 -4.05 18.54
C THR A 81 -13.56 -3.30 19.39
N LYS A 82 -14.57 -2.72 18.74
CA LYS A 82 -15.70 -2.08 19.38
C LYS A 82 -16.99 -2.67 18.83
N ARG A 83 -17.86 -3.14 19.73
CA ARG A 83 -19.21 -3.56 19.33
C ARG A 83 -20.07 -2.32 19.08
N ASP A 84 -20.92 -2.41 18.07
CA ASP A 84 -21.91 -1.37 17.83
C ASP A 84 -22.88 -1.26 19.01
N GLN A 85 -23.34 -0.04 19.29
CA GLN A 85 -24.26 0.21 20.40
C GLN A 85 -25.72 -0.13 20.05
N GLN A 86 -26.08 -0.13 18.77
CA GLN A 86 -27.43 -0.38 18.28
C GLN A 86 -27.60 -1.85 17.85
N ASP A 87 -26.60 -2.42 17.17
CA ASP A 87 -26.55 -3.84 16.80
C ASP A 87 -25.27 -4.51 17.30
N GLY A 88 -25.30 -5.07 18.52
CA GLY A 88 -24.14 -5.71 19.15
C GLY A 88 -23.55 -6.92 18.39
N ARG A 89 -24.17 -7.36 17.28
CA ARG A 89 -23.59 -8.35 16.35
C ARG A 89 -22.53 -7.73 15.43
N LEU A 90 -22.59 -6.42 15.20
CA LEU A 90 -21.60 -5.68 14.42
C LEU A 90 -20.36 -5.38 15.26
N VAL A 91 -19.21 -5.78 14.75
CA VAL A 91 -17.90 -5.54 15.35
C VAL A 91 -17.08 -4.66 14.41
N TYR A 92 -16.69 -3.50 14.91
CA TYR A 92 -15.81 -2.57 14.22
C TYR A 92 -14.38 -2.72 14.72
N PHE A 93 -13.43 -2.63 13.81
CA PHE A 93 -12.03 -2.44 14.13
C PHE A 93 -11.72 -0.95 14.18
N GLN A 94 -10.87 -0.56 15.12
CA GLN A 94 -10.30 0.78 15.21
C GLN A 94 -8.82 0.69 15.57
N LEU A 95 -8.05 1.69 15.16
CA LEU A 95 -6.61 1.75 15.45
C LEU A 95 -6.36 2.07 16.92
N THR A 96 -5.45 1.32 17.54
CA THR A 96 -4.83 1.74 18.79
C THR A 96 -3.86 2.90 18.53
N LYS A 97 -3.27 3.48 19.59
CA LYS A 97 -2.20 4.47 19.44
C LYS A 97 -1.01 3.92 18.65
N ALA A 98 -0.63 2.66 18.90
CA ALA A 98 0.43 1.99 18.16
C ALA A 98 0.05 1.76 16.69
N GLY A 99 -1.19 1.33 16.43
CA GLY A 99 -1.71 1.17 15.07
C GLY A 99 -1.69 2.48 14.26
N LYS A 100 -2.02 3.62 14.89
CA LYS A 100 -1.94 4.94 14.26
C LYS A 100 -0.53 5.32 13.87
N ALA A 101 0.46 5.08 14.74
CA ALA A 101 1.85 5.39 14.44
C ALA A 101 2.39 4.59 13.24
N VAL A 102 2.02 3.30 13.14
CA VAL A 102 2.39 2.47 11.98
C VAL A 102 1.69 2.94 10.71
N ALA A 103 0.39 3.28 10.78
CA ALA A 103 -0.33 3.81 9.64
C ALA A 103 0.28 5.13 9.12
N GLU A 104 0.71 6.00 10.03
CA GLU A 104 1.37 7.26 9.70
C GLU A 104 2.74 7.04 9.06
N GLU A 105 3.54 6.08 9.56
CA GLU A 105 4.83 5.74 8.95
C GLU A 105 4.65 5.21 7.52
N HIS A 106 3.67 4.34 7.29
CA HIS A 106 3.37 3.84 5.94
C HIS A 106 2.91 4.97 5.01
N ALA A 107 2.07 5.90 5.48
CA ALA A 107 1.71 7.09 4.71
C ALA A 107 2.94 7.97 4.38
N GLN A 108 3.90 8.08 5.30
CA GLN A 108 5.18 8.75 5.02
C GLN A 108 6.06 7.96 4.04
N HIS A 109 5.93 6.63 3.98
CA HIS A 109 6.63 5.80 2.99
C HIS A 109 6.11 6.03 1.57
N HIS A 110 4.79 6.17 1.41
CA HIS A 110 4.17 6.64 0.18
C HIS A 110 4.73 7.99 -0.28
N GLU A 111 4.78 8.95 0.64
CA GLU A 111 5.30 10.30 0.35
C GLU A 111 6.78 10.25 -0.04
N ARG A 112 7.61 9.47 0.66
CA ARG A 112 9.03 9.25 0.31
C ARG A 112 9.19 8.67 -1.09
N THR A 113 8.32 7.73 -1.47
CA THR A 113 8.32 7.14 -2.83
C THR A 113 8.01 8.20 -3.88
N SER A 114 6.96 9.00 -3.67
CA SER A 114 6.59 10.11 -4.56
C SER A 114 7.72 11.12 -4.72
N GLN A 115 8.34 11.54 -3.61
CA GLN A 115 9.46 12.47 -3.61
C GLN A 115 10.70 11.90 -4.32
N ALA A 116 11.00 10.61 -4.14
CA ALA A 116 12.11 9.97 -4.82
C ALA A 116 11.93 9.97 -6.34
N LEU A 117 10.72 9.65 -6.81
CA LEU A 117 10.37 9.72 -8.24
C LEU A 117 10.45 11.16 -8.77
N GLN A 118 9.94 12.14 -8.02
CA GLN A 118 10.00 13.54 -8.42
C GLN A 118 11.45 14.04 -8.53
N LYS A 119 12.31 13.72 -7.56
CA LYS A 119 13.74 14.05 -7.60
C LYS A 119 14.45 13.38 -8.77
N MET A 120 14.11 12.13 -9.09
CA MET A 120 14.65 11.42 -10.25
C MET A 120 14.30 12.15 -11.55
N VAL A 121 13.05 12.59 -11.70
CA VAL A 121 12.58 13.32 -12.91
C VAL A 121 13.26 14.68 -13.06
N GLN A 122 13.56 15.38 -11.95
CA GLN A 122 14.29 16.66 -11.97
C GLN A 122 15.72 16.56 -12.56
N GLY A 123 16.29 15.36 -12.65
CA GLY A 123 17.58 15.13 -13.31
C GLY A 123 17.53 15.20 -14.84
N PHE A 124 16.34 15.28 -15.44
CA PHE A 124 16.12 15.32 -16.88
C PHE A 124 15.60 16.69 -17.31
N SER A 125 16.05 17.17 -18.46
CA SER A 125 15.50 18.37 -19.11
C SER A 125 14.04 18.18 -19.53
N ASP A 126 13.30 19.27 -19.74
CA ASP A 126 11.90 19.22 -20.18
C ASP A 126 11.72 18.42 -21.49
N GLN A 127 12.70 18.49 -22.39
CA GLN A 127 12.68 17.73 -23.65
C GLN A 127 12.84 16.23 -23.41
N GLU A 128 13.75 15.82 -22.52
CA GLU A 128 13.94 14.42 -22.13
C GLU A 128 12.71 13.89 -21.38
N GLN A 129 12.14 14.68 -20.47
CA GLN A 129 10.90 14.34 -19.78
C GLN A 129 9.74 14.12 -20.75
N ALA A 130 9.61 14.94 -21.79
CA ALA A 130 8.60 14.75 -22.83
C ALA A 130 8.78 13.43 -23.60
N VAL A 131 10.03 13.03 -23.88
CA VAL A 131 10.34 11.74 -24.51
C VAL A 131 10.00 10.58 -23.58
N ILE A 132 10.38 10.67 -22.30
CA ILE A 132 10.09 9.65 -21.27
C ILE A 132 8.57 9.49 -21.10
N ALA A 133 7.83 10.60 -20.98
CA ALA A 133 6.38 10.60 -20.83
C ALA A 133 5.69 9.92 -22.02
N ARG A 134 6.13 10.22 -23.25
CA ARG A 134 5.63 9.54 -24.45
C ARG A 134 5.94 8.05 -24.40
N PHE A 135 7.17 7.67 -24.05
CA PHE A 135 7.56 6.26 -23.93
C PHE A 135 6.69 5.50 -22.92
N LEU A 136 6.53 6.04 -21.71
CA LEU A 136 5.71 5.43 -20.65
C LEU A 136 4.24 5.31 -21.09
N LYS A 137 3.71 6.29 -21.80
CA LYS A 137 2.35 6.25 -22.36
C LYS A 137 2.17 5.13 -23.37
N GLU A 138 3.12 4.94 -24.29
CA GLU A 138 3.05 3.84 -25.26
C GLU A 138 3.24 2.49 -24.57
N LEU A 139 4.17 2.38 -23.61
CA LEU A 139 4.36 1.15 -22.83
C LEU A 139 3.10 0.75 -22.08
N ALA A 140 2.41 1.69 -21.43
CA ALA A 140 1.17 1.41 -20.71
C ALA A 140 0.07 0.85 -21.62
N LYS A 141 -0.08 1.37 -22.85
CA LYS A 141 -1.06 0.86 -23.82
C LYS A 141 -0.79 -0.58 -24.25
N GLU A 142 0.47 -0.99 -24.32
CA GLU A 142 0.84 -2.38 -24.67
C GLU A 142 0.57 -3.36 -23.52
N MET A 143 0.36 -2.87 -22.30
CA MET A 143 0.11 -3.69 -21.10
C MET A 143 -1.38 -3.81 -20.74
N GLU A 144 -2.24 -2.94 -21.29
CA GLU A 144 -3.71 -2.96 -21.14
C GLU A 144 -4.37 -3.92 -22.14
#